data_AF-A0A451AFK3-F1
#
_entry.id   AF-A0A451AFK3-F1
#
_cell.length_a   1.000
_cell.length_b   1.000
_cell.length_c   1.000
_cell.angle_alpha   90.00
_cell.angle_beta   90.00
_cell.angle_gamma   90.00
#
_symmetry.space_group_name_H-M   'P 1'
#
loop_
_entity.id
_entity.type
_entity.pdbx_description
1 polymer ?
#
loop_
_entity_poly.entity_id
_entity_poly.type
_entity_poly.pdbx_seq_one_letter_code
_entity_poly.pdbx_strand_id
1 'polypeptide(L)'
;SIRQVDVPFASPRCSYTKRFERYALELSRHMTIQDVASHLGVGWDMIKDIQARHLQHCFDKPKLCNLKRIAIDEIYLGSCSGYLTIVMDLDSGAVVEVAQGKDAQALVPFWKRLKH
;
A
#
# COMPACT_ATOMS: atom_id res chain seq x y z
N SER A 1 31.64 5.95 -5.54
CA SER A 1 30.26 6.31 -5.91
C SER A 1 29.92 5.59 -7.21
N ILE A 2 28.94 4.68 -7.19
CA ILE A 2 28.50 3.98 -8.41
C ILE A 2 27.52 4.91 -9.12
N ARG A 3 27.88 5.39 -10.32
CA ARG A 3 26.96 6.14 -11.19
C ARG A 3 26.05 5.16 -11.91
N GLN A 4 24.75 5.25 -11.67
CA GLN A 4 23.75 4.55 -12.48
C GLN A 4 23.37 5.45 -13.66
N VAL A 5 23.46 4.91 -14.88
CA VAL A 5 22.99 5.57 -16.09
C VAL A 5 21.47 5.60 -16.06
N ASP A 6 20.87 6.75 -16.36
CA ASP A 6 19.41 6.85 -16.51
C ASP A 6 18.99 6.07 -17.76
N VAL A 7 18.14 5.06 -17.57
CA VAL A 7 17.68 4.17 -18.64
C VAL A 7 16.15 4.13 -18.66
N PRO A 8 15.51 4.22 -19.84
CA PRO A 8 14.05 4.36 -19.93
C PRO A 8 13.28 3.12 -19.46
N PHE A 9 13.91 1.95 -19.46
CA PHE A 9 13.28 0.65 -19.19
C PHE A 9 13.39 0.17 -17.74
N ALA A 10 14.13 0.85 -16.86
CA ALA A 10 14.26 0.52 -15.44
C ALA A 10 14.06 1.76 -14.58
N SER A 11 13.54 1.58 -13.37
CA SER A 11 13.42 2.67 -12.40
C SER A 11 14.79 2.95 -11.75
N PRO A 12 15.10 4.20 -11.38
CA PRO A 12 16.34 4.53 -10.69
C PRO A 12 16.53 3.66 -9.44
N ARG A 13 17.77 3.20 -9.20
CA ARG A 13 18.15 2.36 -8.05
C ARG A 13 17.45 1.00 -7.96
N CYS A 14 16.75 0.56 -9.01
CA CYS A 14 16.20 -0.78 -9.10
C CYS A 14 17.11 -1.68 -9.96
N SER A 15 17.24 -2.95 -9.56
CA SER A 15 17.98 -3.98 -10.32
C SER A 15 17.15 -4.69 -11.39
N TYR A 16 15.86 -4.35 -11.51
CA TYR A 16 14.91 -4.95 -12.44
C TYR A 16 14.26 -3.93 -13.38
N THR A 17 13.64 -4.43 -14.45
CA THR A 17 12.99 -3.61 -15.47
C THR A 17 11.53 -3.32 -15.12
N LYS A 18 10.95 -2.26 -15.71
CA LYS A 18 9.52 -1.93 -15.60
C LYS A 18 8.62 -3.06 -16.12
N ARG A 19 9.09 -3.83 -17.12
CA ARG A 19 8.37 -4.99 -17.65
C ARG A 19 8.33 -6.14 -16.64
N PHE A 20 9.43 -6.38 -15.96
CA PHE A 20 9.51 -7.37 -14.88
C PHE A 20 8.57 -6.99 -13.74
N GLU A 21 8.62 -5.74 -13.28
CA GLU A 21 7.72 -5.22 -12.23
C GLU A 21 6.24 -5.44 -12.58
N ARG A 22 5.83 -5.09 -13.81
CA ARG A 22 4.46 -5.34 -14.28
C ARG A 22 4.10 -6.82 -14.26
N TYR A 23 5.00 -7.70 -14.71
CA TYR A 23 4.74 -9.14 -14.72
C TYR A 23 4.60 -9.70 -13.30
N ALA A 24 5.47 -9.29 -12.37
CA ALA A 24 5.37 -9.67 -10.97
C ALA A 24 4.05 -9.21 -10.33
N LEU A 25 3.57 -8.00 -10.66
CA LEU A 25 2.28 -7.50 -10.19
C LEU A 25 1.10 -8.29 -10.74
N GLU A 26 1.12 -8.69 -12.02
CA GLU A 26 0.05 -9.54 -12.57
C GLU A 26 0.00 -10.91 -11.89
N LEU A 27 1.15 -11.54 -11.64
CA LEU A 27 1.19 -12.80 -10.88
C LEU A 27 0.70 -12.63 -9.44
N SER A 28 1.02 -11.50 -8.82
CA SER A 28 0.59 -11.17 -7.45
C SER A 28 -0.93 -11.09 -7.28
N ARG A 29 -1.69 -10.96 -8.38
CA ARG A 29 -3.16 -11.01 -8.36
C ARG A 29 -3.71 -12.42 -8.14
N HIS A 30 -2.88 -13.44 -8.32
CA HIS A 30 -3.26 -14.85 -8.32
C HIS A 30 -2.41 -15.73 -7.40
N MET A 31 -1.32 -15.20 -6.85
CA MET A 31 -0.31 -15.95 -6.09
C MET A 31 0.15 -15.17 -4.85
N THR A 32 0.62 -15.89 -3.83
CA THR A 32 1.23 -15.25 -2.65
C THR A 32 2.58 -14.62 -3.00
N ILE A 33 3.07 -13.68 -2.17
CA ILE A 33 4.42 -13.08 -2.35
C ILE A 33 5.49 -14.17 -2.49
N GLN A 34 5.38 -15.23 -1.69
CA GLN A 34 6.32 -16.35 -1.71
C GLN A 34 6.24 -17.14 -3.00
N ASP A 35 5.05 -17.46 -3.48
CA ASP A 35 4.87 -18.22 -4.73
C ASP A 35 5.37 -17.43 -5.93
N VAL A 36 5.11 -16.11 -5.98
CA VAL A 36 5.63 -15.23 -7.04
C VAL A 36 7.16 -15.18 -6.98
N ALA A 37 7.74 -15.03 -5.79
CA ALA A 37 9.19 -15.00 -5.62
C ALA A 37 9.85 -16.31 -6.08
N SER A 38 9.27 -17.45 -5.67
CA SER A 38 9.72 -18.77 -6.09
C SER A 38 9.53 -19.00 -7.60
N HIS A 39 8.41 -18.58 -8.19
CA HIS A 39 8.15 -18.69 -9.63
C HIS A 39 9.13 -17.86 -10.47
N LEU A 40 9.48 -16.65 -10.01
CA LEU A 40 10.37 -15.73 -10.71
C LEU A 40 11.85 -15.94 -10.38
N GLY A 41 12.17 -16.81 -9.41
CA GLY A 41 13.55 -17.05 -8.97
C GLY A 41 14.22 -15.84 -8.30
N VAL A 42 13.44 -15.02 -7.59
CA VAL A 42 13.92 -13.80 -6.92
C VAL A 42 13.68 -13.86 -5.41
N GLY A 43 14.28 -12.92 -4.68
CA GLY A 43 14.07 -12.79 -3.24
C GLY A 43 12.64 -12.36 -2.90
N TRP A 44 12.10 -12.90 -1.81
CA TRP A 44 10.78 -12.55 -1.28
C TRP A 44 10.60 -11.04 -1.06
N ASP A 45 11.61 -10.39 -0.48
CA ASP A 45 11.61 -8.93 -0.23
C ASP A 45 11.46 -8.12 -1.52
N MET A 46 12.04 -8.58 -2.64
CA MET A 46 11.91 -7.88 -3.92
C MET A 46 10.45 -7.82 -4.38
N ILE A 47 9.72 -8.93 -4.26
CA ILE A 47 8.30 -8.98 -4.63
C ILE A 47 7.46 -8.16 -3.67
N LYS A 48 7.73 -8.26 -2.36
CA LYS A 48 7.08 -7.45 -1.35
C LYS A 48 7.26 -5.95 -1.62
N ASP A 49 8.48 -5.51 -1.93
CA ASP A 49 8.78 -4.11 -2.22
C ASP A 49 8.09 -3.62 -3.50
N ILE A 50 8.01 -4.48 -4.52
CA ILE A 50 7.24 -4.19 -5.74
C ILE A 50 5.76 -3.97 -5.39
N GLN A 51 5.15 -4.88 -4.63
CA GLN A 51 3.75 -4.76 -4.22
C GLN A 51 3.52 -3.52 -3.35
N ALA A 52 4.39 -3.25 -2.37
CA ALA A 52 4.27 -2.10 -1.49
C ALA A 52 4.34 -0.77 -2.26
N ARG A 53 5.31 -0.62 -3.17
CA ARG A 53 5.42 0.58 -4.02
C ARG A 53 4.22 0.75 -4.95
N HIS A 54 3.69 -0.36 -5.48
CA HIS A 54 2.49 -0.32 -6.31
C HIS A 54 1.25 0.14 -5.53
N LEU A 55 1.03 -0.44 -4.33
CA LEU A 55 -0.07 -0.04 -3.45
C LEU A 55 0.03 1.43 -3.06
N GLN A 56 1.22 1.89 -2.67
CA GLN A 56 1.50 3.29 -2.37
C GLN A 56 1.10 4.17 -3.58
N HIS A 57 1.64 3.89 -4.77
CA HIS A 57 1.32 4.66 -5.96
C HIS A 57 -0.19 4.70 -6.29
N CYS A 58 -0.92 3.60 -6.09
CA CYS A 58 -2.35 3.50 -6.42
C CYS A 58 -3.26 4.12 -5.36
N PHE A 59 -2.89 4.08 -4.08
CA PHE A 59 -3.80 4.34 -2.96
C PHE A 59 -3.36 5.47 -2.02
N ASP A 60 -2.23 6.14 -2.26
CA ASP A 60 -1.69 7.18 -1.38
C ASP A 60 -2.60 8.38 -1.11
N LYS A 61 -3.53 8.66 -2.03
CA LYS A 61 -4.35 9.88 -2.00
C LYS A 61 -5.81 9.52 -2.24
N PRO A 62 -6.48 8.88 -1.27
CA PRO A 62 -7.90 8.60 -1.40
C PRO A 62 -8.67 9.92 -1.51
N LYS A 63 -9.62 9.97 -2.44
CA LYS A 63 -10.50 11.14 -2.58
C LYS A 63 -11.47 11.17 -1.41
N LEU A 64 -11.45 12.24 -0.64
CA LEU A 64 -12.36 12.43 0.48
C LEU A 64 -13.61 13.24 0.10
N CYS A 65 -13.66 13.80 -1.11
CA CYS A 65 -14.81 14.56 -1.58
C CYS A 65 -16.02 13.63 -1.74
N ASN A 66 -17.14 13.99 -1.10
CA ASN A 66 -18.41 13.25 -1.09
C ASN A 66 -18.49 12.00 -0.20
N LEU A 67 -17.61 11.84 0.79
CA LEU A 67 -17.79 10.84 1.84
C LEU A 67 -19.12 11.08 2.59
N LYS A 68 -20.08 10.15 2.44
CA LYS A 68 -21.40 10.23 3.10
C LYS A 68 -21.57 9.21 4.20
N ARG A 69 -21.08 7.99 3.97
CA ARG A 69 -21.21 6.85 4.87
C ARG A 69 -19.84 6.25 5.08
N ILE A 70 -19.40 6.20 6.33
CA ILE A 70 -18.11 5.60 6.69
C ILE A 70 -18.30 4.45 7.65
N ALA A 71 -17.44 3.45 7.51
CA ALA A 71 -17.19 2.45 8.52
C ALA A 71 -15.85 2.73 9.17
N ILE A 72 -15.82 2.64 10.51
CA ILE A 72 -14.61 2.72 11.30
C ILE A 72 -14.47 1.36 11.97
N ASP A 73 -13.32 0.73 11.80
CA ASP A 73 -13.00 -0.56 12.41
C ASP A 73 -11.62 -0.53 13.05
N GLU A 74 -11.40 -1.44 14.00
CA GLU A 74 -10.15 -1.56 14.74
C GLU A 74 -9.56 -2.96 14.59
N ILE A 75 -8.34 -3.02 14.07
CA ILE A 75 -7.60 -4.27 13.92
C ILE A 75 -6.47 -4.32 14.95
N TYR A 76 -6.46 -5.38 15.76
CA TYR A 76 -5.33 -5.66 16.64
C TYR A 76 -4.22 -6.39 15.87
N LEU A 77 -3.05 -5.76 15.75
CA LEU A 77 -1.89 -6.29 15.02
C LEU A 77 -0.89 -7.03 15.93
N GLY A 78 -1.24 -7.24 17.20
CA GLY A 78 -0.39 -7.93 18.18
C GLY A 78 0.30 -6.99 19.16
N SER A 79 1.02 -7.55 20.13
CA SER A 79 1.59 -6.81 21.26
C SER A 79 2.66 -5.80 20.87
N CYS A 80 3.42 -6.05 19.79
CA CYS A 80 4.46 -5.15 19.30
C CYS A 80 3.91 -3.97 18.49
N SER A 81 2.82 -4.18 17.75
CA SER A 81 2.27 -3.19 16.81
C SER A 81 0.98 -2.53 17.31
N GLY A 82 0.34 -3.07 18.34
CA GLY A 82 -0.86 -2.48 18.94
C GLY A 82 -2.10 -2.56 18.03
N TYR A 83 -2.88 -1.50 18.04
CA TYR A 83 -4.13 -1.38 17.29
C TYR A 83 -3.97 -0.46 16.09
N LEU A 84 -4.72 -0.77 15.04
CA LEU A 84 -4.84 0.02 13.82
C LEU A 84 -6.32 0.37 13.63
N THR A 85 -6.64 1.65 13.57
CA THR A 85 -7.98 2.13 13.20
C THR A 85 -8.04 2.37 11.70
N ILE A 86 -9.00 1.75 11.03
CA ILE A 86 -9.22 1.88 9.59
C ILE A 86 -10.54 2.61 9.36
N VAL A 87 -10.54 3.60 8.47
CA VAL A 87 -11.75 4.26 7.98
C VAL A 87 -11.97 3.89 6.53
N MET A 88 -13.18 3.42 6.22
CA MET A 88 -13.58 3.03 4.88
C MET A 88 -14.79 3.84 4.42
N ASP A 89 -14.83 4.20 3.14
CA ASP A 89 -16.04 4.65 2.47
C ASP A 89 -16.95 3.43 2.22
N LEU A 90 -18.16 3.46 2.76
CA LEU A 90 -19.13 2.38 2.58
C LEU A 90 -19.75 2.35 1.18
N ASP A 91 -19.67 3.44 0.42
CA ASP A 91 -20.23 3.50 -0.93
C ASP A 91 -19.28 2.86 -1.95
N SER A 92 -18.00 3.21 -1.92
CA SER A 92 -16.98 2.65 -2.82
C SER A 92 -16.27 1.39 -2.29
N GLY A 93 -16.33 1.14 -0.98
CA GLY A 93 -15.53 0.12 -0.30
C GLY A 93 -14.05 0.49 -0.17
N ALA A 94 -13.66 1.73 -0.51
CA ALA A 94 -12.27 2.16 -0.44
C ALA A 94 -11.85 2.48 1.00
N VAL A 95 -10.64 2.06 1.38
CA VAL A 95 -9.98 2.55 2.60
C VAL A 95 -9.56 4.00 2.36
N VAL A 96 -10.03 4.90 3.22
CA VAL A 96 -9.79 6.34 3.11
C VAL A 96 -8.88 6.88 4.21
N GLU A 97 -8.69 6.13 5.30
CA GLU A 97 -7.68 6.40 6.31
C GLU A 97 -7.21 5.11 6.99
N VAL A 98 -5.93 5.11 7.35
CA VAL A 98 -5.33 4.14 8.26
C VAL A 98 -4.59 4.92 9.35
N ALA A 99 -4.97 4.75 10.62
CA ALA A 99 -4.41 5.46 11.76
C ALA A 99 -3.94 4.50 12.84
N GLN A 100 -2.76 4.77 13.40
CA GLN A 100 -2.19 3.98 14.49
C GLN A 100 -2.90 4.31 15.82
N GLY A 101 -3.42 3.30 16.50
CA GLY A 101 -4.15 3.46 17.76
C GLY A 101 -5.54 2.80 17.75
N LYS A 102 -6.30 3.06 18.80
CA LYS A 102 -7.68 2.58 19.00
C LYS A 102 -8.60 3.63 19.63
N ASP A 103 -8.14 4.87 19.66
CA ASP A 103 -8.84 5.95 20.33
C ASP A 103 -9.31 6.99 19.32
N ALA A 104 -10.28 7.79 19.73
CA ALA A 104 -10.78 8.89 18.91
C ALA A 104 -9.65 9.89 18.56
N GLN A 105 -8.56 9.92 19.33
CA GLN A 105 -7.40 10.77 19.07
C GLN A 105 -6.65 10.35 17.81
N ALA A 106 -6.54 9.04 17.52
CA ALA A 106 -5.94 8.53 16.30
C ALA A 106 -6.60 9.10 15.02
N LEU A 107 -7.89 9.43 15.08
CA LEU A 107 -8.65 9.97 13.94
C LEU A 107 -8.69 11.51 13.86
N VAL A 108 -8.12 12.24 14.82
CA VAL A 108 -8.06 13.71 14.76
C VAL A 108 -7.46 14.24 13.45
N PRO A 109 -6.35 13.68 12.92
CA PRO A 109 -5.82 14.10 11.62
C PRO A 109 -6.81 13.88 10.47
N PHE A 110 -7.51 12.74 10.46
CA PHE A 110 -8.52 12.42 9.45
C PHE A 110 -9.68 13.43 9.47
N TRP A 111 -10.24 13.72 10.64
CA TRP A 111 -11.33 14.69 10.78
C TRP A 111 -10.92 16.09 10.34
N LYS A 112 -9.65 16.49 10.55
CA LYS A 112 -9.13 17.78 10.05
C LYS A 112 -9.09 17.83 8.52
N ARG A 113 -8.76 16.71 7.84
CA ARG A 113 -8.73 16.63 6.38
C ARG A 113 -10.12 16.50 5.74
N LEU A 114 -11.08 15.93 6.46
CA LEU A 114 -12.47 15.80 6.01
C LEU A 114 -13.21 17.16 5.97
N LYS A 115 -12.76 18.14 6.76
CA LYS A 115 -13.37 19.48 6.79
C LYS A 115 -13.21 20.17 5.44
N HIS A 116 -14.31 20.16 4.68
CA HIS A 116 -14.67 21.19 3.71
C HIS A 116 -15.40 22.33 4.42
#